data_AF-A0A6N8YZ30-F1
#
_entry.id   AF-A0A6N8YZ30-F1
#
_cell.length_a   1.000
_cell.length_b   1.000
_cell.length_c   1.000
_cell.angle_alpha   90.00
_cell.angle_beta   90.00
_cell.angle_gamma   90.00
#
_symmetry.space_group_name_H-M   'P 1'
#
loop_
_entity.id
_entity.type
_entity.pdbx_description
1 polymer ?
#
loop_
_entity_poly.entity_id
_entity_poly.type
_entity_poly.pdbx_seq_one_letter_code
_entity_poly.pdbx_strand_id
1 'polypeptide(L)'
;MVVTARVAEIFSDARDMHAAALERLDAGDIRDAADKAWCATKRASDALVLARTGEEPELSPVTSRELRNLAGQDSRVEGLLPRYFTRQVMLHGECFYLGLCDPASITERRIRETADYIDDAEALSA
;
A
#
# COMPACT_ATOMS: atom_id res chain seq x y z
N MET A 1 -19.42 -7.78 13.10
CA MET A 1 -18.41 -7.52 14.16
C MET A 1 -17.03 -8.07 13.81
N VAL A 2 -16.89 -9.33 13.36
CA VAL A 2 -15.56 -9.93 13.07
C VAL A 2 -14.81 -9.24 11.92
N VAL A 3 -15.49 -8.93 10.81
CA VAL A 3 -14.86 -8.27 9.64
C VAL A 3 -14.31 -6.88 10.01
N THR A 4 -15.05 -6.08 10.76
CA THR A 4 -14.60 -4.73 11.19
C THR A 4 -13.35 -4.79 12.06
N ALA A 5 -13.25 -5.76 12.98
CA ALA A 5 -12.06 -5.94 13.80
C ALA A 5 -10.85 -6.37 12.96
N ARG A 6 -11.05 -7.27 11.99
CA ARG A 6 -9.99 -7.69 11.07
C ARG A 6 -9.52 -6.55 10.16
N VAL A 7 -10.43 -5.74 9.62
CA VAL A 7 -10.07 -4.56 8.81
C VAL A 7 -9.19 -3.60 9.61
N ALA A 8 -9.56 -3.31 10.86
CA ALA A 8 -8.77 -2.44 11.73
C ALA A 8 -7.38 -3.02 12.06
N GLU A 9 -7.28 -4.33 12.27
CA GLU A 9 -6.02 -5.04 12.47
C GLU A 9 -5.10 -4.89 11.24
N ILE A 10 -5.62 -5.12 10.03
CA ILE A 10 -4.85 -5.01 8.79
C ILE A 10 -4.37 -3.56 8.55
N PHE A 11 -5.18 -2.55 8.87
CA PHE A 11 -4.72 -1.16 8.80
C PHE A 11 -3.67 -0.83 9.86
N SER A 12 -3.74 -1.42 11.05
CA SER A 12 -2.66 -1.33 12.05
C SER A 12 -1.36 -1.94 11.52
N ASP A 13 -1.42 -3.16 10.96
CA ASP A 13 -0.27 -3.81 10.32
C ASP A 13 0.35 -2.93 9.23
N ALA A 14 -0.49 -2.28 8.41
CA ALA A 14 -0.03 -1.39 7.34
C ALA A 14 0.76 -0.20 7.89
N ARG A 15 0.32 0.38 9.02
CA ARG A 15 1.02 1.49 9.70
C ARG A 15 2.33 1.02 10.32
N ASP A 16 2.35 -0.15 10.95
CA ASP A 16 3.56 -0.72 11.51
C ASP A 16 4.61 -1.00 10.43
N MET A 17 4.17 -1.51 9.26
CA MET A 17 5.04 -1.67 8.09
C MET A 17 5.57 -0.34 7.55
N HIS A 18 4.74 0.71 7.53
CA HIS A 18 5.19 2.04 7.10
C HIS A 18 6.19 2.64 8.08
N ALA A 19 5.96 2.51 9.40
CA ALA A 19 6.91 2.95 10.42
C ALA A 19 8.26 2.23 10.24
N ALA A 20 8.25 0.91 10.05
CA ALA A 20 9.45 0.15 9.75
C ALA A 20 10.12 0.59 8.42
N ALA A 21 9.34 1.01 7.41
CA ALA A 21 9.89 1.58 6.18
C ALA A 21 10.65 2.89 6.44
N LEU A 22 10.11 3.76 7.29
CA LEU A 22 10.76 5.02 7.67
C LEU A 22 12.05 4.76 8.46
N GLU A 23 12.06 3.81 9.39
CA GLU A 23 13.27 3.43 10.12
C GLU A 23 14.40 2.98 9.18
N ARG A 24 14.07 2.20 8.14
CA ARG A 24 15.06 1.75 7.15
C ARG A 24 15.54 2.88 6.27
N LEU A 25 14.63 3.78 5.92
CA LEU A 25 14.96 4.96 5.16
C LEU A 25 15.95 5.86 5.93
N ASP A 26 15.68 6.09 7.21
CA ASP A 26 16.55 6.89 8.09
C ASP A 26 17.92 6.23 8.31
N ALA A 27 17.99 4.90 8.25
CA ALA A 27 19.24 4.14 8.27
C ALA A 27 20.00 4.15 6.91
N GLY A 28 19.45 4.77 5.87
CA GLY A 28 20.02 4.82 4.53
C GLY A 28 19.77 3.57 3.67
N ASP A 29 18.97 2.62 4.14
CA ASP A 29 18.59 1.42 3.39
C ASP A 29 17.30 1.66 2.59
N ILE A 30 17.44 2.42 1.50
CA ILE A 30 16.31 2.79 0.64
C ILE A 30 15.63 1.58 0.00
N ARG A 31 16.39 0.49 -0.24
CA ARG A 31 15.88 -0.71 -0.89
C ARG A 31 14.94 -1.47 0.03
N ASP A 32 15.34 -1.67 1.28
CA ASP A 32 14.50 -2.32 2.29
C ASP A 32 13.33 -1.40 2.73
N ALA A 33 13.56 -0.08 2.76
CA ALA A 33 12.49 0.90 2.97
C ALA A 33 11.41 0.84 1.88
N ALA A 34 11.81 0.70 0.62
CA ALA A 34 10.89 0.60 -0.51
C ALA A 34 10.00 -0.65 -0.42
N ASP A 35 10.57 -1.81 -0.07
CA ASP A 35 9.79 -3.04 0.09
C ASP A 35 8.78 -2.96 1.22
N LYS A 36 9.19 -2.41 2.37
CA LYS A 36 8.28 -2.20 3.51
C LYS A 36 7.15 -1.22 3.19
N ALA A 37 7.45 -0.13 2.49
CA ALA A 37 6.43 0.82 2.05
C ALA A 37 5.48 0.22 1.01
N TRP A 38 5.97 -0.67 0.13
CA TRP A 38 5.10 -1.45 -0.75
C TRP A 38 4.20 -2.41 0.06
N CYS A 39 4.76 -3.16 1.00
CA CYS A 39 4.00 -4.07 1.84
C CYS A 39 2.89 -3.33 2.62
N ALA A 40 3.20 -2.15 3.17
CA ALA A 40 2.22 -1.27 3.82
C ALA A 40 1.08 -0.87 2.86
N THR A 41 1.43 -0.47 1.63
CA THR A 41 0.45 -0.10 0.58
C THR A 41 -0.45 -1.28 0.22
N LYS A 42 0.14 -2.46 0.02
CA LYS A 42 -0.60 -3.69 -0.29
C LYS A 42 -1.52 -4.07 0.85
N ARG A 43 -1.05 -3.99 2.10
CA ARG A 43 -1.82 -4.32 3.30
C ARG A 43 -3.02 -3.38 3.49
N ALA A 44 -2.84 -2.07 3.33
CA ALA A 44 -3.95 -1.11 3.34
C ALA A 44 -4.96 -1.37 2.20
N SER A 45 -4.47 -1.77 1.03
CA SER A 45 -5.33 -2.14 -0.11
C SER A 45 -6.15 -3.41 0.18
N ASP A 46 -5.53 -4.41 0.80
CA ASP A 46 -6.21 -5.65 1.20
C ASP A 46 -7.31 -5.36 2.24
N ALA A 47 -7.04 -4.47 3.20
CA ALA A 47 -8.02 -4.03 4.19
C ALA A 47 -9.23 -3.35 3.53
N LEU A 48 -8.98 -2.44 2.58
CA LEU A 48 -10.04 -1.80 1.80
C LEU A 48 -10.86 -2.84 1.01
N VAL A 49 -10.19 -3.78 0.33
CA VAL A 49 -10.89 -4.85 -0.40
C VAL A 49 -11.74 -5.68 0.56
N LEU A 50 -11.17 -6.17 1.67
CA LEU A 50 -11.90 -6.92 2.69
C LEU A 50 -13.12 -6.15 3.22
N ALA A 51 -12.98 -4.86 3.49
CA ALA A 51 -14.07 -4.04 3.99
C ALA A 51 -15.22 -3.92 2.98
N ARG A 52 -14.89 -3.85 1.69
CA ARG A 52 -15.85 -3.62 0.60
C ARG A 52 -16.45 -4.89 0.02
N THR A 53 -15.77 -6.03 0.12
CA THR A 53 -16.20 -7.29 -0.50
C THR A 53 -16.46 -8.40 0.51
N GLY A 54 -15.91 -8.30 1.72
CA GLY A 54 -15.89 -9.39 2.70
C GLY A 54 -14.81 -10.45 2.47
N GLU A 55 -13.96 -10.28 1.45
CA GLU A 55 -12.89 -11.23 1.09
C GLU A 55 -11.51 -10.58 1.20
N GLU A 56 -10.62 -11.15 2.01
CA GLU A 56 -9.23 -10.68 2.14
C GLU A 56 -8.37 -11.28 1.01
N PRO A 57 -7.75 -10.45 0.14
CA PRO A 57 -6.91 -10.95 -0.93
C PRO A 57 -5.53 -11.40 -0.44
N GLU A 58 -5.15 -12.65 -0.72
CA GLU A 58 -3.86 -13.19 -0.29
C GLU A 58 -2.69 -12.69 -1.16
N LEU A 59 -2.91 -12.55 -2.48
CA LEU A 59 -1.85 -12.27 -3.45
C LEU A 59 -2.00 -10.88 -4.08
N SER A 60 -0.89 -10.19 -4.30
CA SER A 60 -0.88 -8.84 -4.91
C SER A 60 -1.62 -8.73 -6.25
N PRO A 61 -1.56 -9.71 -7.18
CA PRO A 61 -2.37 -9.67 -8.41
C PRO A 61 -3.89 -9.69 -8.14
N VAL A 62 -4.33 -10.37 -7.07
CA VAL A 62 -5.73 -10.39 -6.65
C VAL A 62 -6.10 -9.02 -6.08
N THR A 63 -5.28 -8.44 -5.21
CA THR A 63 -5.46 -7.07 -4.70
C THR A 63 -5.58 -6.07 -5.86
N SER A 64 -4.68 -6.14 -6.85
CA SER A 64 -4.72 -5.27 -8.04
C SER A 64 -5.99 -5.44 -8.88
N ARG A 65 -6.54 -6.66 -8.97
CA ARG A 65 -7.79 -6.93 -9.68
C ARG A 65 -8.97 -6.33 -8.92
N GLU A 66 -9.07 -6.58 -7.62
CA GLU A 66 -10.19 -6.10 -6.81
C GLU A 66 -10.20 -4.58 -6.66
N LEU A 67 -9.04 -3.92 -6.54
CA LEU A 67 -8.98 -2.46 -6.59
C LEU A 67 -9.54 -1.88 -7.90
N ARG A 68 -9.27 -2.53 -9.05
CA ARG A 68 -9.85 -2.10 -10.35
C ARG A 68 -11.36 -2.35 -10.39
N ASN A 69 -11.83 -3.47 -9.86
CA ASN A 69 -13.26 -3.76 -9.76
C ASN A 69 -13.99 -2.69 -8.92
N LEU A 70 -13.43 -2.36 -7.75
CA LEU A 70 -13.95 -1.31 -6.87
C LEU A 70 -13.89 0.06 -7.52
N ALA A 71 -12.83 0.40 -8.25
CA ALA A 71 -12.72 1.65 -9.00
C ALA A 71 -13.80 1.79 -10.09
N GLY A 72 -14.23 0.68 -10.70
CA GLY A 72 -15.35 0.66 -11.63
C GLY A 72 -16.72 0.94 -10.98
N GLN A 73 -16.80 0.91 -9.65
CA GLN A 73 -18.02 1.11 -8.86
C GLN A 73 -17.99 2.42 -8.06
N ASP A 74 -16.80 2.91 -7.69
CA ASP A 74 -16.59 4.06 -6.82
C ASP A 74 -15.38 4.88 -7.32
N SER A 75 -15.64 6.06 -7.89
CA SER A 75 -14.61 6.95 -8.44
C SER A 75 -13.63 7.46 -7.39
N ARG A 76 -13.97 7.40 -6.10
CA ARG A 76 -13.03 7.72 -5.02
C ARG A 76 -11.94 6.66 -4.92
N VAL A 77 -12.27 5.39 -5.16
CA VAL A 77 -11.30 4.29 -5.23
C VAL A 77 -10.45 4.39 -6.50
N GLU A 78 -11.02 4.86 -7.61
CA GLU A 78 -10.26 5.15 -8.84
C GLU A 78 -9.09 6.11 -8.57
N GLY A 79 -9.29 7.12 -7.72
CA GLY A 79 -8.23 8.04 -7.27
C GLY A 79 -7.04 7.38 -6.58
N LEU A 80 -7.20 6.17 -6.02
CA LEU A 80 -6.11 5.41 -5.41
C LEU A 80 -5.28 4.62 -6.43
N LEU A 81 -5.83 4.26 -7.59
CA LEU A 81 -5.16 3.37 -8.55
C LEU A 81 -3.81 3.91 -9.03
N PRO A 82 -3.65 5.19 -9.44
CA PRO A 82 -2.35 5.70 -9.85
C PRO A 82 -1.33 5.59 -8.73
N ARG A 83 -1.74 5.83 -7.47
CA ARG A 83 -0.85 5.79 -6.31
C ARG A 83 -0.43 4.37 -5.94
N TYR A 84 -1.35 3.42 -6.04
CA TYR A 84 -1.09 1.99 -5.84
C TYR A 84 -0.12 1.45 -6.89
N PHE A 85 -0.44 1.63 -8.18
CA PHE A 85 0.39 1.10 -9.28
C PHE A 85 1.76 1.80 -9.37
N THR A 86 1.83 3.10 -9.05
CA THR A 86 3.13 3.79 -8.92
C THR A 86 4.01 3.09 -7.88
N ARG A 87 3.47 2.72 -6.72
CA ARG A 87 4.26 2.02 -5.67
C ARG A 87 4.58 0.59 -6.04
N GLN A 88 3.64 -0.12 -6.67
CA GLN A 88 3.88 -1.47 -7.19
C GLN A 88 5.06 -1.48 -8.18
N VAL A 89 5.11 -0.53 -9.10
CA VAL A 89 6.20 -0.45 -10.08
C VAL A 89 7.47 0.10 -9.44
N MET A 90 7.42 1.31 -8.86
CA MET A 90 8.64 2.00 -8.42
C MET A 90 9.25 1.41 -7.15
N LEU A 91 8.44 1.09 -6.14
CA LEU A 91 8.96 0.62 -4.86
C LEU A 91 9.28 -0.87 -4.92
N HIS A 92 8.34 -1.69 -5.38
CA HIS A 92 8.51 -3.14 -5.38
C HIS A 92 9.27 -3.63 -6.62
N GLY A 93 8.82 -3.26 -7.82
CA GLY A 93 9.43 -3.72 -9.07
C GLY A 93 10.84 -3.15 -9.28
N GLU A 94 10.97 -1.83 -9.31
CA GLU A 94 12.22 -1.16 -9.67
C GLU A 94 13.20 -1.13 -8.49
N CYS A 95 12.85 -0.46 -7.39
CA CYS A 95 13.80 -0.27 -6.29
C CYS A 95 14.09 -1.58 -5.54
N PHE A 96 13.08 -2.27 -5.02
CA PHE A 96 13.31 -3.50 -4.26
C PHE A 96 13.82 -4.66 -5.12
N TYR A 97 13.10 -5.04 -6.19
CA TYR A 97 13.45 -6.24 -6.95
C TYR A 97 14.67 -6.03 -7.85
N LEU A 98 14.71 -4.92 -8.60
CA LEU A 98 15.79 -4.65 -9.56
C LEU A 98 16.96 -3.84 -8.97
N GLY A 99 16.81 -3.25 -7.77
CA GLY A 99 17.84 -2.41 -7.17
C GLY A 99 17.94 -1.01 -7.80
N LEU A 100 16.94 -0.60 -8.59
CA LEU A 100 16.91 0.66 -9.31
C LEU A 100 16.09 1.68 -8.54
N CYS A 101 16.72 2.33 -7.56
CA CYS A 101 16.05 3.30 -6.68
C CYS A 101 16.22 4.76 -7.14
N ASP A 102 16.91 5.00 -8.26
CA ASP A 102 17.22 6.33 -8.75
C ASP A 102 16.09 6.99 -9.56
N PRO A 103 15.84 8.30 -9.40
CA PRO A 103 16.47 9.19 -8.43
C PRO A 103 15.99 8.89 -7.00
N ALA A 104 16.92 8.66 -6.07
CA ALA A 104 16.61 8.29 -4.68
C ALA A 104 15.54 9.19 -4.06
N SER A 105 15.67 10.51 -4.22
CA SER A 105 14.71 11.51 -3.70
C SER A 105 13.25 11.27 -4.11
N ILE A 106 12.99 10.73 -5.31
CA ILE A 106 11.63 10.40 -5.76
C ILE A 106 11.13 9.14 -5.07
N THR A 107 11.97 8.11 -4.97
CA THR A 107 11.67 6.86 -4.25
C THR A 107 11.39 7.14 -2.78
N GLU A 108 12.23 7.93 -2.11
CA GLU A 108 12.02 8.32 -0.71
C GLU A 108 10.71 9.09 -0.51
N ARG A 109 10.37 9.99 -1.44
CA ARG A 109 9.09 10.70 -1.38
C ARG A 109 7.92 9.72 -1.43
N ARG A 110 7.96 8.71 -2.32
CA ARG A 110 6.90 7.69 -2.41
C ARG A 110 6.79 6.83 -1.16
N ILE A 111 7.92 6.53 -0.51
CA ILE A 111 7.96 5.85 0.80
C ILE A 111 7.24 6.71 1.85
N ARG A 112 7.56 8.01 1.95
CA ARG A 112 6.95 8.90 2.95
C ARG A 112 5.45 9.12 2.71
N GLU A 113 5.04 9.35 1.48
CA GLU A 113 3.64 9.53 1.07
C GLU A 113 2.77 8.25 1.25
N THR A 114 3.35 7.11 1.64
CA THR A 114 2.58 5.89 1.91
C THR A 114 1.65 6.05 3.11
N ALA A 115 1.98 6.90 4.10
CA ALA A 115 1.05 7.26 5.18
C ALA A 115 -0.28 7.80 4.63
N ASP A 116 -0.21 8.80 3.73
CA ASP A 116 -1.38 9.38 3.10
C ASP A 116 -2.19 8.34 2.29
N TYR A 117 -1.53 7.30 1.76
CA TYR A 117 -2.23 6.24 1.02
C TYR A 117 -3.03 5.35 1.98
N ILE A 118 -2.43 5.01 3.12
CA ILE A 118 -3.06 4.20 4.17
C ILE A 118 -4.31 4.93 4.68
N ASP A 119 -4.18 6.21 5.02
CA ASP A 119 -5.29 7.01 5.57
C ASP A 119 -6.44 7.15 4.57
N ASP A 120 -6.15 7.41 3.29
CA ASP A 120 -7.18 7.49 2.25
C ASP A 120 -7.86 6.13 1.98
N ALA A 121 -7.10 5.03 2.02
CA ALA A 121 -7.67 3.69 1.89
C ALA A 121 -8.59 3.34 3.08
N GLU A 122 -8.20 3.71 4.30
CA GLU A 122 -9.02 3.51 5.50
C GLU A 122 -10.30 4.36 5.45
N ALA A 123 -10.22 5.62 5.01
CA ALA A 123 -11.39 6.47 4.85
C ALA A 123 -12.41 5.92 3.82
N LEU A 124 -11.95 5.13 2.84
CA LEU A 124 -12.80 4.50 1.82
C LEU A 124 -13.31 3.10 2.21
N SER A 125 -12.92 2.61 3.39
CA SER A 125 -13.35 1.31 3.93
C SER A 125 -14.71 1.35 4.65
N ALA A 126 -15.27 2.55 4.86
CA ALA A 126 -16.55 2.79 5.54
C ALA A 126 -17.77 2.78 4.60
#